data_AF-A0A829X2Y1-F1
#
_entry.id   AF-A0A829X2Y1-F1
#
_cell.length_a   1.000
_cell.length_b   1.000
_cell.length_c   1.000
_cell.angle_alpha   90.00
_cell.angle_beta   90.00
_cell.angle_gamma   90.00
#
_symmetry.space_group_name_H-M   'P 1'
#
loop_
_entity.id
_entity.type
_entity.pdbx_description
1 polymer ?
#
loop_
_entity_poly.entity_id
_entity_poly.type
_entity_poly.pdbx_seq_one_letter_code
_entity_poly.pdbx_strand_id
1 'polypeptide(L)'
;MLITKAGQDVLAKELKKALDKALLEGPRTTEEIMISLVILLIGGNFNHQDLMDRVTGRDGDGGFRRMEQVEVEDIAIETIKRLTGIIPPHKRTSAGKSAESYQIGELIGSIINADTYLPSLATSEILAHVPRQTLMELLPKNAGPEKYIKRAKLEDLRSIIVDAKVDWHPTSFSMFTEDLT
;
A
#
# COMPACT_ATOMS: atom_id res chain seq x y z
N MET A 1 16.78 24.14 30.93
CA MET A 1 18.15 24.02 30.38
C MET A 1 18.36 25.22 29.45
N LEU A 2 19.16 26.21 29.86
CA LEU A 2 19.27 27.48 29.14
C LEU A 2 20.51 27.47 28.25
N ILE A 3 20.43 26.75 27.13
CA ILE A 3 21.42 26.88 26.04
C ILE A 3 20.85 27.90 25.04
N THR A 4 21.70 28.75 24.48
CA THR A 4 21.28 29.76 23.50
C THR A 4 20.76 29.09 22.22
N LYS A 5 19.99 29.79 21.38
CA LYS A 5 19.52 29.26 20.08
C LYS A 5 20.68 28.72 19.23
N ALA A 6 21.76 29.50 19.13
CA ALA A 6 22.98 29.05 18.44
C ALA A 6 23.60 27.80 19.09
N GLY A 7 23.55 27.69 20.43
CA GLY A 7 23.95 26.48 21.14
C GLY A 7 23.07 25.27 20.84
N GLN A 8 21.75 25.47 20.65
CA GLN A 8 20.81 24.42 20.22
C GLN A 8 21.13 23.94 18.80
N ASP A 9 21.45 24.84 17.87
CA ASP A 9 21.81 24.49 16.49
C ASP A 9 23.10 23.67 16.44
N VAL A 10 24.13 24.07 17.21
CA VAL A 10 25.39 23.33 17.32
C VAL A 10 25.14 21.95 17.93
N LEU A 11 24.36 21.87 19.00
CA LEU A 11 24.02 20.59 19.63
C LEU A 11 23.28 19.67 18.65
N ALA A 12 22.28 20.17 17.94
CA ALA A 12 21.53 19.41 16.94
C ALA A 12 22.45 18.86 15.84
N LYS A 13 23.42 19.66 15.38
CA LYS A 13 24.42 19.23 14.40
C LYS A 13 25.31 18.09 14.92
N GLU A 14 25.79 18.18 16.15
CA GLU A 14 26.61 17.12 16.76
C GLU A 14 25.79 15.84 17.01
N LEU A 15 24.53 15.96 17.45
CA LEU A 15 23.62 14.82 17.58
C LEU A 15 23.37 14.14 16.22
N LYS A 16 23.18 14.92 15.15
CA LYS A 16 23.01 14.37 13.79
C LYS A 16 24.26 13.61 13.33
N LYS A 17 25.46 14.16 13.55
CA LYS A 17 26.71 13.45 13.22
C LYS A 17 26.86 12.13 13.98
N ALA A 18 26.53 12.13 15.28
CA ALA A 18 26.57 10.92 16.10
C ALA A 18 25.57 9.87 15.60
N LEU A 19 24.35 10.30 15.26
CA LEU A 19 23.33 9.44 14.65
C LEU A 19 23.83 8.85 13.32
N ASP A 20 24.38 9.66 12.43
CA ASP A 20 24.88 9.20 11.13
C ASP A 20 26.01 8.19 11.27
N LYS A 21 26.94 8.44 12.20
CA LYS A 21 28.01 7.50 12.50
C LYS A 21 27.46 6.17 13.04
N ALA A 22 26.51 6.22 13.96
CA ALA A 22 25.84 5.02 14.48
C ALA A 22 25.09 4.27 13.36
N LEU A 23 24.47 4.99 12.43
CA LEU A 23 23.77 4.47 11.25
C LEU A 23 24.67 3.97 10.11
N LEU A 24 25.99 4.19 10.18
CA LEU A 24 26.94 3.61 9.22
C LEU A 24 27.78 2.49 9.84
N GLU A 25 28.24 2.67 11.07
CA GLU A 25 29.27 1.83 11.69
C GLU A 25 28.74 0.96 12.85
N GLY A 26 27.62 1.34 13.46
CA GLY A 26 27.11 0.65 14.66
C GLY A 26 26.51 -0.72 14.34
N PRO A 27 26.66 -1.72 15.24
CA PRO A 27 25.93 -2.99 15.14
C PRO A 27 24.42 -2.72 15.31
N ARG A 28 23.60 -3.25 14.41
CA ARG A 28 22.14 -3.09 14.43
C ARG A 28 21.47 -4.37 13.99
N THR A 29 20.33 -4.70 14.61
CA THR A 29 19.46 -5.77 14.12
C THR A 29 18.48 -5.24 13.08
N THR A 30 17.90 -6.14 12.28
CA THR A 30 16.82 -5.80 11.35
C THR A 30 15.63 -5.19 12.09
N GLU A 31 15.31 -5.69 13.28
CA GLU A 31 14.23 -5.19 14.15
C GLU A 31 14.47 -3.73 14.56
N GLU A 32 15.68 -3.39 15.03
CA GLU A 32 16.02 -2.02 15.40
C GLU A 32 15.89 -1.04 14.23
N ILE A 33 16.26 -1.49 13.02
CA ILE A 33 16.10 -0.71 11.79
C ILE A 33 14.61 -0.53 11.45
N MET A 34 13.82 -1.61 11.49
CA MET A 34 12.38 -1.55 11.20
C MET A 34 11.63 -0.66 12.19
N ILE A 35 11.89 -0.79 13.49
CA ILE A 35 11.30 0.06 14.53
C ILE A 35 11.68 1.53 14.30
N SER A 36 12.95 1.81 13.98
CA SER A 36 13.41 3.18 13.70
C SER A 36 12.70 3.77 12.47
N LEU A 37 12.48 2.98 11.43
CA LEU A 37 11.72 3.40 10.24
C LEU A 37 10.25 3.66 10.57
N VAL A 38 9.61 2.80 11.37
CA VAL A 38 8.24 3.05 11.84
C VAL A 38 8.17 4.39 12.58
N ILE A 39 9.05 4.63 13.56
CA ILE A 39 9.09 5.91 14.30
C ILE A 39 9.28 7.10 13.36
N LEU A 40 10.15 6.98 12.36
CA LEU A 40 10.36 8.05 11.39
C LEU A 40 9.07 8.37 10.60
N LEU A 41 8.26 7.36 10.30
CA LEU A 41 7.04 7.50 9.50
C LEU A 41 5.86 8.06 10.31
N ILE A 42 5.71 7.65 11.58
CA ILE A 42 4.53 7.99 12.39
C ILE A 42 4.80 8.95 13.55
N GLY A 43 6.08 9.21 13.85
CA GLY A 43 6.51 10.02 14.97
C GLY A 43 5.93 11.43 14.94
N GLY A 44 5.45 11.90 16.10
CA GLY A 44 4.88 13.25 16.26
C GLY A 44 3.46 13.42 15.70
N ASN A 45 2.87 12.37 15.12
CA ASN A 45 1.49 12.40 14.64
C ASN A 45 0.54 11.79 15.69
N PHE A 46 -0.41 12.60 16.18
CA PHE A 46 -1.38 12.19 17.20
C PHE A 46 -2.23 10.97 16.78
N ASN A 47 -2.54 10.82 15.49
CA ASN A 47 -3.36 9.70 14.99
C ASN A 47 -2.63 8.34 15.04
N HIS A 48 -1.34 8.33 15.35
CA HIS A 48 -0.53 7.12 15.49
C HIS A 48 0.06 6.99 16.89
N GLN A 49 -0.48 7.73 17.86
CA GLN A 49 0.04 7.73 19.21
C GLN A 49 -0.04 6.35 19.86
N ASP A 50 -1.07 5.56 19.54
CA ASP A 50 -1.21 4.17 20.00
C ASP A 50 -0.04 3.28 19.53
N LEU A 51 0.36 3.39 18.25
CA LEU A 51 1.51 2.68 17.72
C LEU A 51 2.82 3.18 18.35
N MET A 52 2.94 4.48 18.56
CA MET A 52 4.10 5.07 19.24
C MET A 52 4.21 4.63 20.71
N ASP A 53 3.10 4.54 21.42
CA ASP A 53 3.08 4.13 22.82
C ASP A 53 3.44 2.64 22.94
N ARG A 54 2.97 1.78 22.04
CA ARG A 54 3.41 0.37 21.91
C ARG A 54 4.90 0.25 21.64
N VAL A 55 5.42 0.98 20.64
CA VAL A 55 6.85 0.95 20.30
C VAL A 55 7.72 1.43 21.46
N THR A 56 7.29 2.47 22.16
CA THR A 56 8.05 3.08 23.25
C THR A 56 7.84 2.41 24.61
N GLY A 57 6.89 1.47 24.73
CA GLY A 57 6.56 0.77 25.98
C GLY A 57 5.83 1.62 27.01
N ARG A 58 5.17 2.70 26.58
CA ARG A 58 4.40 3.58 27.47
C ARG A 58 3.12 2.93 27.99
N ASP A 59 2.64 1.89 27.33
CA ASP A 59 1.50 1.06 27.71
C ASP A 59 1.86 -0.07 28.68
N GLY A 60 3.15 -0.26 28.99
CA GLY A 60 3.62 -1.17 30.04
C GLY A 60 4.06 -2.56 29.57
N ASP A 61 3.60 -2.99 28.39
CA ASP A 61 3.96 -4.30 27.79
C ASP A 61 4.94 -4.17 26.60
N GLY A 62 5.17 -2.96 26.08
CA GLY A 62 6.10 -2.73 24.97
C GLY A 62 7.51 -2.26 25.36
N GLY A 63 8.37 -2.06 24.35
CA GLY A 63 9.63 -1.34 24.49
C GLY A 63 10.73 -1.82 23.55
N PHE A 64 11.55 -0.87 23.10
CA PHE A 64 12.65 -1.05 22.13
C PHE A 64 13.55 -2.26 22.33
N ARG A 65 13.75 -2.70 23.58
CA ARG A 65 14.69 -3.77 23.95
C ARG A 65 14.03 -5.13 24.22
N ARG A 66 12.70 -5.20 24.13
CA ARG A 66 11.92 -6.38 24.53
C ARG A 66 10.92 -6.85 23.48
N MET A 67 10.75 -6.10 22.39
CA MET A 67 9.86 -6.50 21.31
C MET A 67 10.35 -7.78 20.65
N GLU A 68 9.48 -8.77 20.55
CA GLU A 68 9.69 -9.95 19.74
C GLU A 68 9.52 -9.61 18.25
N GLN A 69 10.16 -10.38 17.37
CA GLN A 69 10.10 -10.17 15.92
C GLN A 69 8.65 -10.04 15.40
N VAL A 70 7.74 -10.90 15.90
CA VAL A 70 6.33 -10.91 15.50
C VAL A 70 5.63 -9.58 15.86
N GLU A 71 5.96 -8.99 17.01
CA GLU A 71 5.37 -7.71 17.42
C GLU A 71 5.85 -6.56 16.52
N VAL A 72 7.13 -6.59 16.12
CA VAL A 72 7.68 -5.60 15.17
C VAL A 72 7.01 -5.73 13.81
N GLU A 73 6.80 -6.95 13.33
CA GLU A 73 6.08 -7.23 12.07
C GLU A 73 4.64 -6.72 12.12
N ASP A 74 3.90 -7.00 13.19
CA ASP A 74 2.52 -6.53 13.36
C ASP A 74 2.44 -4.98 13.37
N ILE A 75 3.36 -4.32 14.07
CA ILE A 75 3.44 -2.86 14.11
C ILE A 75 3.79 -2.31 12.73
N ALA A 76 4.72 -2.93 12.01
CA ALA A 76 5.09 -2.53 10.67
C ALA A 76 3.92 -2.70 9.68
N ILE A 77 3.20 -3.82 9.74
CA ILE A 77 2.01 -4.09 8.90
C ILE A 77 0.92 -3.05 9.18
N GLU A 78 0.62 -2.77 10.44
CA GLU A 78 -0.40 -1.76 10.79
C GLU A 78 0.04 -0.36 10.36
N THR A 79 1.33 -0.03 10.47
CA THR A 79 1.89 1.23 9.97
C THR A 79 1.74 1.34 8.45
N ILE A 80 2.12 0.29 7.70
CA ILE A 80 1.96 0.22 6.24
C ILE A 80 0.48 0.41 5.87
N LYS A 81 -0.43 -0.30 6.53
CA LYS A 81 -1.87 -0.21 6.27
C LYS A 81 -2.43 1.20 6.49
N ARG A 82 -1.98 1.92 7.53
CA ARG A 82 -2.46 3.29 7.82
C ARG A 82 -1.91 4.35 6.86
N LEU A 83 -0.69 4.16 6.39
CA LEU A 83 0.01 5.14 5.55
C LEU A 83 -0.17 4.89 4.05
N THR A 84 -0.54 3.68 3.66
CA THR A 84 -0.64 3.26 2.27
C THR A 84 -2.07 3.37 1.77
N GLY A 85 -2.23 3.83 0.53
CA GLY A 85 -3.51 3.81 -0.18
C GLY A 85 -3.29 3.64 -1.68
N ILE A 86 -4.34 3.18 -2.38
CA ILE A 86 -4.36 3.06 -3.83
C ILE A 86 -5.07 4.28 -4.40
N ILE A 87 -4.36 5.08 -5.19
CA ILE A 87 -4.89 6.32 -5.77
C ILE A 87 -5.28 6.04 -7.23
N PRO A 88 -6.58 6.19 -7.60
CA PRO A 88 -7.02 5.97 -8.97
C PRO A 88 -6.26 6.86 -9.97
N PRO A 89 -5.90 6.35 -11.17
CA PRO A 89 -5.09 7.09 -12.15
C PRO A 89 -5.58 8.51 -12.43
N HIS A 90 -6.89 8.71 -12.59
CA HIS A 90 -7.49 10.02 -12.86
C HIS A 90 -7.35 11.05 -11.72
N LYS A 91 -6.96 10.63 -10.51
CA LYS A 91 -6.72 11.51 -9.34
C LYS A 91 -5.23 11.80 -9.12
N ARG A 92 -4.32 11.24 -9.93
CA ARG A 92 -2.87 11.41 -9.80
C ARG A 92 -2.39 12.72 -10.48
N THR A 93 -2.88 13.86 -10.00
CA THR A 93 -2.75 15.15 -10.71
C THR A 93 -1.93 16.21 -9.99
N SER A 94 -1.45 15.95 -8.77
CA SER A 94 -0.65 16.95 -8.02
C SER A 94 0.70 17.16 -8.68
N ALA A 95 0.98 18.41 -9.09
CA ALA A 95 2.23 18.84 -9.69
C ALA A 95 3.46 18.70 -8.77
N GLY A 96 3.24 18.57 -7.45
CA GLY A 96 4.31 18.42 -6.45
C GLY A 96 4.64 16.97 -6.09
N LYS A 97 3.97 15.98 -6.71
CA LYS A 97 4.21 14.56 -6.46
C LYS A 97 4.71 13.88 -7.73
N SER A 98 5.72 13.02 -7.58
CA SER A 98 6.19 12.18 -8.68
C SER A 98 5.16 11.09 -9.01
N ALA A 99 5.26 10.49 -10.20
CA ALA A 99 4.37 9.40 -10.60
C ALA A 99 4.51 8.19 -9.65
N GLU A 100 5.75 7.87 -9.28
CA GLU A 100 6.12 6.79 -8.36
C GLU A 100 5.47 6.98 -6.99
N SER A 101 5.35 8.22 -6.53
CA SER A 101 4.74 8.54 -5.23
C SER A 101 3.27 8.12 -5.15
N TYR A 102 2.57 8.03 -6.29
CA TYR A 102 1.19 7.53 -6.35
C TYR A 102 1.09 6.02 -6.43
N GLN A 103 2.18 5.34 -6.81
CA GLN A 103 2.22 3.89 -7.05
C GLN A 103 2.80 3.11 -5.87
N ILE A 104 3.16 3.77 -4.75
CA ILE A 104 3.74 3.11 -3.58
C ILE A 104 2.84 1.97 -3.07
N GLY A 105 1.51 2.17 -3.04
CA GLY A 105 0.60 1.12 -2.60
C GLY A 105 0.55 -0.08 -3.54
N GLU A 106 0.60 0.18 -4.84
CA GLU A 106 0.66 -0.85 -5.86
C GLU A 106 1.98 -1.64 -5.81
N LEU A 107 3.09 -0.94 -5.58
CA LEU A 107 4.41 -1.55 -5.41
C LEU A 107 4.47 -2.42 -4.15
N ILE A 108 3.94 -1.95 -3.02
CA ILE A 108 3.83 -2.75 -1.79
C ILE A 108 2.97 -3.99 -2.06
N GLY A 109 1.82 -3.83 -2.71
CA GLY A 109 0.95 -4.94 -3.09
C GLY A 109 1.66 -5.97 -3.96
N SER A 110 2.50 -5.53 -4.89
CA SER A 110 3.31 -6.43 -5.74
C SER A 110 4.32 -7.23 -4.90
N ILE A 111 5.05 -6.57 -4.01
CA ILE A 111 6.06 -7.20 -3.13
C ILE A 111 5.43 -8.29 -2.24
N ILE A 112 4.25 -8.03 -1.67
CA ILE A 112 3.55 -8.98 -0.78
C ILE A 112 2.65 -9.96 -1.52
N ASN A 113 2.69 -9.96 -2.86
CA ASN A 113 1.86 -10.81 -3.71
C ASN A 113 0.35 -10.68 -3.41
N ALA A 114 -0.11 -9.43 -3.28
CA ALA A 114 -1.49 -9.09 -2.95
C ALA A 114 -2.52 -9.58 -4.00
N ASP A 115 -2.07 -9.88 -5.22
CA ASP A 115 -2.91 -10.46 -6.28
C ASP A 115 -3.54 -11.80 -5.86
N THR A 116 -2.89 -12.57 -4.98
CA THR A 116 -3.46 -13.82 -4.44
C THR A 116 -4.74 -13.62 -3.62
N TYR A 117 -4.95 -12.39 -3.14
CA TYR A 117 -6.13 -11.98 -2.38
C TYR A 117 -7.12 -11.15 -3.22
N LEU A 118 -6.82 -10.90 -4.50
CA LEU A 118 -7.68 -10.14 -5.40
C LEU A 118 -8.78 -11.05 -5.96
N PRO A 119 -10.06 -10.88 -5.56
CA PRO A 119 -11.15 -11.67 -6.13
C PRO A 119 -11.35 -11.32 -7.61
N SER A 120 -12.05 -12.19 -8.34
CA SER A 120 -12.49 -11.85 -9.71
C SER A 120 -13.24 -10.51 -9.70
N LEU A 121 -12.87 -9.65 -10.65
CA LEU A 121 -13.47 -8.33 -10.85
C LEU A 121 -14.64 -8.38 -11.86
N ALA A 122 -15.05 -9.58 -12.28
CA ALA A 122 -16.26 -9.79 -13.08
C ALA A 122 -17.55 -9.69 -12.25
N THR A 123 -17.70 -8.62 -11.47
CA THR A 123 -18.89 -8.35 -10.66
C THR A 123 -19.86 -7.42 -11.39
N SER A 124 -21.15 -7.48 -11.05
CA SER A 124 -22.16 -6.60 -11.67
C SER A 124 -21.84 -5.11 -11.49
N GLU A 125 -21.29 -4.73 -10.34
CA GLU A 125 -20.86 -3.37 -10.03
C GLU A 125 -19.75 -2.88 -10.96
N ILE A 126 -18.68 -3.68 -11.13
CA ILE A 126 -17.54 -3.28 -11.96
C ILE A 126 -17.93 -3.31 -13.45
N LEU A 127 -18.60 -4.38 -13.89
CA LEU A 127 -19.03 -4.54 -15.28
C LEU A 127 -20.04 -3.46 -15.72
N ALA A 128 -20.68 -2.74 -14.78
CA ALA A 128 -21.53 -1.58 -15.07
C ALA A 128 -20.77 -0.46 -15.78
N HIS A 129 -19.46 -0.35 -15.53
CA HIS A 129 -18.58 0.69 -16.05
C HIS A 129 -17.72 0.23 -17.23
N VAL A 130 -17.85 -1.04 -17.64
CA VAL A 130 -17.06 -1.63 -18.72
C VAL A 130 -17.76 -1.42 -20.07
N PRO A 131 -17.02 -1.00 -21.12
CA PRO A 131 -17.60 -0.79 -22.44
C PRO A 131 -18.07 -2.12 -23.06
N ARG A 132 -19.09 -2.04 -23.92
CA ARG A 132 -19.70 -3.22 -24.57
C ARG A 132 -18.67 -4.14 -25.22
N GLN A 133 -17.68 -3.57 -25.89
CA GLN A 133 -16.68 -4.35 -26.62
C GLN A 133 -15.88 -5.27 -25.70
N THR A 134 -15.41 -4.76 -24.57
CA THR A 134 -14.74 -5.57 -23.54
C THR A 134 -15.69 -6.60 -22.92
N LEU A 135 -16.97 -6.26 -22.67
CA LEU A 135 -17.94 -7.25 -22.19
C LEU A 135 -18.11 -8.41 -23.18
N MET A 136 -18.10 -8.13 -24.49
CA MET A 136 -18.19 -9.17 -25.53
C MET A 136 -16.97 -10.10 -25.53
N GLU A 137 -15.78 -9.58 -25.23
CA GLU A 137 -14.54 -10.37 -25.12
C GLU A 137 -14.53 -11.28 -23.89
N LEU A 138 -15.22 -10.89 -22.82
CA LEU A 138 -15.33 -11.66 -21.57
C LEU A 138 -16.40 -12.76 -21.61
N LEU A 139 -17.25 -12.78 -22.64
CA LEU A 139 -18.31 -13.78 -22.70
C LEU A 139 -17.73 -15.20 -22.86
N PRO A 140 -18.29 -16.18 -22.13
CA PRO A 140 -17.99 -17.57 -22.38
C PRO A 140 -18.26 -17.95 -23.84
N LYS A 141 -17.42 -18.81 -24.42
CA LYS A 141 -17.57 -19.27 -25.81
C LYS A 141 -18.92 -19.98 -26.07
N ASN A 142 -19.58 -20.46 -25.02
CA ASN A 142 -20.88 -21.13 -25.04
C ASN A 142 -22.06 -20.23 -24.63
N ALA A 143 -21.88 -18.90 -24.55
CA ALA A 143 -22.91 -17.95 -24.13
C ALA A 143 -24.15 -17.86 -25.07
N GLY A 144 -24.16 -18.62 -26.17
CA GLY A 144 -25.28 -18.70 -27.12
C GLY A 144 -24.88 -18.31 -28.56
N PRO A 145 -25.83 -18.30 -29.49
CA PRO A 145 -25.53 -17.98 -30.88
C PRO A 145 -25.18 -16.50 -31.03
N GLU A 146 -24.09 -16.22 -31.75
CA GLU A 146 -23.47 -14.90 -31.87
C GLU A 146 -24.44 -13.78 -32.31
N LYS A 147 -25.41 -14.11 -33.18
CA LYS A 147 -26.44 -13.18 -33.66
C LYS A 147 -27.34 -12.64 -32.54
N TYR A 148 -27.63 -13.45 -31.52
CA TYR A 148 -28.44 -13.05 -30.37
C TYR A 148 -27.62 -12.23 -29.37
N ILE A 149 -26.39 -12.67 -29.09
CA ILE A 149 -25.46 -11.97 -28.20
C ILE A 149 -25.16 -10.56 -28.70
N LYS A 150 -24.88 -10.40 -30.01
CA LYS A 150 -24.61 -9.08 -30.61
C LYS A 150 -25.75 -8.08 -30.44
N ARG A 151 -27.00 -8.55 -30.26
CA ARG A 151 -28.20 -7.71 -30.05
C ARG A 151 -28.66 -7.64 -28.59
N ALA A 152 -28.05 -8.40 -27.69
CA ALA A 152 -28.42 -8.44 -26.27
C ALA A 152 -28.19 -7.08 -25.60
N LYS A 153 -29.00 -6.76 -24.58
CA LYS A 153 -28.81 -5.53 -23.80
C LYS A 153 -27.55 -5.66 -22.95
N LEU A 154 -26.98 -4.54 -22.53
CA LEU A 154 -25.78 -4.55 -21.67
C LEU A 154 -26.02 -5.28 -20.35
N GLU A 155 -27.22 -5.14 -19.77
CA GLU A 155 -27.62 -5.84 -18.55
C GLU A 155 -27.57 -7.36 -18.72
N ASP A 156 -28.11 -7.87 -19.84
CA ASP A 156 -28.09 -9.31 -20.15
C ASP A 156 -26.66 -9.83 -20.29
N LEU A 157 -25.79 -9.09 -20.99
CA LEU A 157 -24.38 -9.45 -21.16
C LEU A 157 -23.65 -9.53 -19.82
N ARG A 158 -23.89 -8.57 -18.92
CA ARG A 158 -23.30 -8.54 -17.58
C ARG A 158 -23.77 -9.73 -16.74
N SER A 159 -25.07 -10.03 -16.76
CA SER A 159 -25.60 -11.19 -16.03
C SER A 159 -24.93 -12.48 -16.49
N ILE A 160 -24.82 -12.70 -17.80
CA ILE A 160 -24.20 -13.89 -18.36
C ILE A 160 -22.74 -14.04 -17.88
N ILE A 161 -21.97 -12.96 -17.84
CA ILE A 161 -20.57 -12.97 -17.39
C ILE A 161 -20.48 -13.33 -15.90
N VAL A 162 -21.33 -12.71 -15.06
CA VAL A 162 -21.38 -12.97 -13.62
C VAL A 162 -21.81 -14.41 -13.34
N ASP A 163 -22.86 -14.88 -14.00
CA ASP A 163 -23.40 -16.25 -13.83
C ASP A 163 -22.39 -17.31 -14.25
N ALA A 164 -21.59 -17.01 -15.29
CA ALA A 164 -20.51 -17.86 -15.75
C ALA A 164 -19.28 -17.85 -14.84
N LYS A 165 -19.24 -16.98 -13.82
CA LYS A 165 -18.11 -16.83 -12.89
C LYS A 165 -16.78 -16.67 -13.61
N VAL A 166 -16.76 -15.82 -14.64
CA VAL A 166 -15.54 -15.53 -15.39
C VAL A 166 -14.49 -15.01 -14.42
N ASP A 167 -13.32 -15.64 -14.42
CA ASP A 167 -12.17 -15.17 -13.66
C ASP A 167 -11.50 -14.06 -14.47
N TRP A 168 -11.71 -12.81 -14.04
CA TRP A 168 -11.27 -11.65 -14.80
C TRP A 168 -10.65 -10.59 -13.89
N HIS A 169 -9.42 -10.22 -14.22
CA HIS A 169 -8.64 -9.20 -13.53
C HIS A 169 -8.08 -8.23 -14.57
N PRO A 170 -8.77 -7.12 -14.87
CA PRO A 170 -8.28 -6.12 -15.83
C PRO A 170 -7.02 -5.39 -15.36
N THR A 171 -6.67 -5.52 -14.09
CA THR A 171 -5.47 -4.96 -13.47
C THR A 171 -4.98 -5.90 -12.38
N SER A 172 -3.69 -5.85 -12.07
CA SER A 172 -3.04 -6.60 -11.01
C SER A 172 -1.92 -5.77 -10.40
N PHE A 173 -1.53 -6.08 -9.17
CA PHE A 173 -0.40 -5.46 -8.49
C PHE A 173 0.93 -5.75 -9.20
N SER A 174 1.09 -6.98 -9.71
CA SER A 174 2.28 -7.41 -10.46
C SER A 174 2.55 -6.62 -11.74
N MET A 175 1.52 -6.03 -12.37
CA MET A 175 1.66 -5.28 -13.62
C MET A 175 2.10 -3.82 -13.42
N PHE A 176 1.98 -3.26 -12.22
CA PHE A 176 2.29 -1.84 -11.96
C PHE A 176 3.79 -1.51 -11.99
N THR A 177 4.67 -2.51 -11.93
CA THR A 177 6.12 -2.32 -12.03
C THR A 177 6.59 -2.04 -13.46
N GLU A 178 5.80 -2.40 -14.48
CA GLU A 178 6.20 -2.28 -15.89
C GLU A 178 5.99 -0.87 -16.47
N ASP A 179 5.16 -0.03 -15.83
CA ASP A 179 4.88 1.35 -16.28
C ASP A 179 5.92 2.39 -15.78
N LEU A 180 6.97 1.95 -15.07
CA LEU A 180 8.00 2.81 -14.44
C LEU A 180 9.37 2.78 -15.15
N THR A 181 9.46 2.16 -16.34
CA THR A 181 10.68 2.11 -17.17
C THR A 181 10.61 3.01 -18.39
#